data_AF-A0A832TQ37-F1
#
_entry.id   AF-A0A832TQ37-F1
#
_cell.length_a   1.000
_cell.length_b   1.000
_cell.length_c   1.000
_cell.angle_alpha   90.00
_cell.angle_beta   90.00
_cell.angle_gamma   90.00
#
_symmetry.space_group_name_H-M   'P 1'
#
loop_
_entity.id
_entity.type
_entity.pdbx_description
1 polymer ?
#
loop_
_entity_poly.entity_id
_entity_poly.type
_entity_poly.pdbx_seq_one_letter_code
_entity_poly.pdbx_strand_id
1 'polypeptide(L)'
;MNPKVRIIVEEFFPKIIETHIRTRSSIETARFSLERYRTMGLQVIRNLPAGMKEEDLSFLEEAYRAALGRLEEFHGRESASSSSTVGQESSESL
;
A
#
# COMPACT_ATOMS: atom_id res chain seq x y z
N MET A 1 6.94 17.86 -10.86
CA MET A 1 6.96 17.05 -9.62
C MET A 1 8.24 17.26 -8.80
N ASN A 2 8.14 17.42 -7.47
CA ASN A 2 9.30 17.47 -6.56
C ASN A 2 10.04 16.12 -6.49
N PRO A 3 11.39 16.09 -6.51
CA PRO A 3 12.15 14.83 -6.55
C PRO A 3 11.97 13.94 -5.31
N LYS A 4 11.74 14.52 -4.13
CA LYS A 4 11.47 13.72 -2.92
C LYS A 4 10.09 13.09 -2.96
N VAL A 5 9.09 13.82 -3.45
CA VAL A 5 7.73 13.30 -3.67
C VAL A 5 7.78 12.18 -4.71
N ARG A 6 8.52 12.37 -5.80
CA ARG A 6 8.73 11.36 -6.83
C ARG A 6 9.31 10.06 -6.26
N ILE A 7 10.39 10.11 -5.48
CA ILE A 7 11.00 8.91 -4.88
C ILE A 7 10.00 8.19 -3.95
N ILE A 8 9.18 8.94 -3.19
CA ILE A 8 8.14 8.35 -2.35
C ILE A 8 7.13 7.55 -3.18
N VAL A 9 6.63 8.18 -4.25
CA VAL A 9 5.58 7.62 -5.11
C VAL A 9 6.10 6.47 -5.97
N GLU A 10 7.24 6.65 -6.64
CA GLU A 10 7.76 5.72 -7.65
C GLU A 10 8.60 4.60 -7.06
N GLU A 11 9.20 4.79 -5.87
CA GLU A 11 10.10 3.80 -5.28
C GLU A 11 9.58 3.25 -3.95
N PHE A 12 9.31 4.12 -2.96
CA PHE A 12 9.02 3.64 -1.61
C PHE A 12 7.65 2.96 -1.49
N PHE A 13 6.59 3.57 -2.04
CA PHE A 13 5.27 2.95 -2.00
C PHE A 13 5.24 1.57 -2.68
N PRO A 14 5.73 1.39 -3.93
CA PRO A 14 5.81 0.06 -4.55
C PRO A 14 6.63 -0.93 -3.73
N LYS A 15 7.79 -0.52 -3.23
CA LYS A 15 8.68 -1.40 -2.46
C LYS A 15 8.04 -1.91 -1.16
N ILE A 16 7.23 -1.09 -0.50
CA ILE A 16 6.49 -1.50 0.70
C ILE A 16 5.48 -2.59 0.34
N ILE A 17 4.72 -2.40 -0.74
CA ILE A 17 3.75 -3.38 -1.23
C ILE A 17 4.43 -4.68 -1.64
N GLU A 18 5.49 -4.60 -2.44
CA GLU A 18 6.26 -5.77 -2.88
C GLU A 18 6.85 -6.54 -1.70
N THR A 19 7.38 -5.82 -0.70
CA THR A 19 7.91 -6.45 0.51
C THR A 19 6.80 -7.17 1.27
N HIS A 20 5.65 -6.51 1.48
CA HIS A 20 4.51 -7.13 2.14
C HIS A 20 4.03 -8.40 1.42
N ILE A 21 3.85 -8.34 0.09
CA ILE A 21 3.45 -9.48 -0.73
C ILE A 21 4.46 -10.63 -0.60
N ARG A 22 5.76 -10.31 -0.67
CA ARG A 22 6.83 -11.31 -0.64
C ARG A 22 7.00 -11.97 0.73
N THR A 23 6.95 -11.19 1.81
CA THR A 23 7.28 -11.67 3.16
C THR A 23 6.05 -11.99 4.00
N ARG A 24 4.83 -11.68 3.51
CA ARG A 24 3.58 -11.79 4.26
C ARG A 24 3.66 -11.10 5.62
N SER A 25 4.30 -9.94 5.67
CA SER A 25 4.35 -9.13 6.91
C SER A 25 2.94 -8.67 7.30
N SER A 26 2.73 -8.24 8.54
CA SER A 26 1.40 -7.76 8.97
C SER A 26 0.93 -6.59 8.10
N ILE A 27 -0.37 -6.57 7.78
CA ILE A 27 -0.99 -5.48 7.02
C ILE A 27 -0.87 -4.15 7.75
N GLU A 28 -0.97 -4.15 9.09
CA GLU A 28 -0.81 -2.97 9.93
C GLU A 28 0.58 -2.36 9.77
N THR A 29 1.61 -3.20 9.69
CA THR A 29 3.00 -2.76 9.49
C THR A 29 3.19 -2.10 8.12
N ALA A 30 2.58 -2.67 7.08
CA ALA A 30 2.62 -2.10 5.73
C ALA A 30 1.85 -0.77 5.66
N ARG A 31 0.64 -0.70 6.23
CA ARG A 31 -0.15 0.54 6.34
C ARG A 31 0.60 1.65 7.08
N PHE A 32 1.19 1.32 8.24
CA PHE A 32 1.98 2.27 9.01
C PHE A 32 3.17 2.81 8.20
N SER A 33 3.84 1.94 7.45
CA SER A 33 4.96 2.35 6.59
C SER A 33 4.50 3.31 5.48
N LEU A 34 3.38 3.00 4.81
CA LEU A 34 2.82 3.88 3.77
C LEU A 34 2.44 5.26 4.36
N GLU A 35 1.74 5.31 5.50
CA GLU A 35 1.33 6.56 6.14
C GLU A 35 2.54 7.42 6.55
N ARG A 36 3.61 6.77 7.03
CA ARG A 36 4.85 7.47 7.37
C ARG A 36 5.45 8.18 6.16
N TYR A 37 5.57 7.50 5.02
CA TYR A 37 6.12 8.11 3.81
C TYR A 37 5.17 9.16 3.21
N ARG A 38 3.85 8.95 3.30
CA ARG A 38 2.86 10.00 2.97
C ARG A 38 3.08 11.26 3.79
N THR A 39 3.21 11.13 5.12
CA THR A 39 3.47 12.26 6.02
C THR A 39 4.76 12.99 5.66
N MET A 40 5.83 12.26 5.32
CA MET A 40 7.07 12.86 4.83
C MET A 40 6.88 13.62 3.51
N GLY A 41 6.11 13.07 2.57
CA GLY A 41 5.76 13.75 1.31
C GLY A 41 4.99 15.05 1.56
N LEU A 42 3.99 15.02 2.45
CA LEU A 42 3.22 16.21 2.84
C LEU A 42 4.09 17.30 3.45
N GLN A 43 5.07 16.93 4.28
CA GLN A 43 6.04 17.87 4.85
C GLN A 43 6.91 18.53 3.77
N VAL A 44 7.31 17.78 2.73
CA VAL A 44 8.04 18.33 1.59
C VAL A 44 7.17 19.32 0.83
N ILE A 45 5.92 18.94 0.52
CA ILE A 45 4.97 19.74 -0.28
C ILE A 45 4.63 21.04 0.44
N ARG A 46 4.46 21.02 1.77
CA ARG A 46 4.13 22.21 2.56
C ARG A 46 5.08 23.40 2.31
N ASN A 47 6.34 23.11 1.98
CA ASN A 47 7.38 24.12 1.78
C ASN A 47 7.50 24.60 0.32
N LEU A 48 6.66 24.12 -0.61
CA LEU A 48 6.71 24.49 -2.03
C LEU A 48 5.92 25.76 -2.37
N PRO A 49 6.20 26.41 -3.52
CA PRO A 49 5.35 27.46 -4.09
C PRO A 49 3.94 26.95 -4.41
N ALA A 50 2.92 27.80 -4.32
CA ALA A 50 1.51 27.43 -4.49
C ALA A 50 1.21 26.66 -5.79
N GLY A 51 1.79 27.08 -6.92
CA GLY A 51 1.57 26.41 -8.22
C GLY A 51 2.17 25.01 -8.34
N MET A 52 3.14 24.63 -7.51
CA MET A 52 3.73 23.28 -7.49
C MET A 52 3.13 22.38 -6.40
N LYS A 53 2.44 22.98 -5.43
CA LYS A 53 1.85 22.25 -4.28
C LYS A 53 0.74 21.33 -4.70
N GLU A 54 -0.17 21.82 -5.54
CA GLU A 54 -1.38 21.09 -5.91
C GLU A 54 -1.05 19.84 -6.74
N GLU A 55 -0.15 19.98 -7.72
CA GLU A 55 0.30 18.86 -8.55
C GLU A 55 0.97 17.77 -7.68
N ASP A 56 1.97 18.13 -6.87
CA ASP A 56 2.68 17.16 -6.03
C ASP A 56 1.77 16.51 -4.97
N LEU A 57 0.82 17.28 -4.42
CA LEU A 57 -0.18 16.76 -3.48
C LEU A 57 -1.09 15.75 -4.15
N SER A 58 -1.61 16.07 -5.34
CA SER A 58 -2.48 15.17 -6.10
C SER A 58 -1.77 13.84 -6.38
N PHE A 59 -0.52 13.89 -6.89
CA PHE A 59 0.26 12.69 -7.16
C PHE A 59 0.54 11.86 -5.90
N LEU A 60 0.93 12.49 -4.80
CA LEU A 60 1.20 11.80 -3.54
C LEU A 60 -0.05 11.07 -3.01
N GLU A 61 -1.19 11.75 -2.98
CA GLU A 61 -2.44 11.19 -2.43
C GLU A 61 -3.06 10.14 -3.34
N GLU A 62 -2.96 10.29 -4.66
CA GLU A 62 -3.39 9.26 -5.61
C GLU A 62 -2.54 7.99 -5.47
N ALA A 63 -1.21 8.13 -5.46
CA ALA A 63 -0.31 6.99 -5.29
C ALA A 63 -0.50 6.31 -3.92
N TYR A 64 -0.72 7.09 -2.86
CA TYR A 64 -1.01 6.53 -1.54
C TYR A 64 -2.29 5.71 -1.52
N ARG A 65 -3.39 6.24 -2.10
CA ARG A 65 -4.66 5.51 -2.22
C ARG A 65 -4.52 4.24 -3.05
N ALA A 66 -3.79 4.31 -4.17
CA ALA A 66 -3.51 3.14 -5.00
C ALA A 66 -2.71 2.07 -4.25
N ALA A 67 -1.69 2.48 -3.48
CA ALA A 67 -0.90 1.56 -2.65
C ALA A 67 -1.76 0.88 -1.57
N LEU A 68 -2.61 1.64 -0.87
CA LEU A 68 -3.56 1.07 0.11
C LEU A 68 -4.53 0.09 -0.54
N GLY A 69 -5.10 0.44 -1.70
CA GLY A 69 -6.02 -0.45 -2.42
C GLY A 69 -5.36 -1.78 -2.78
N ARG A 70 -4.11 -1.75 -3.28
CA ARG A 70 -3.36 -2.97 -3.61
C ARG A 70 -3.01 -3.81 -2.38
N LEU A 71 -2.68 -3.15 -1.26
CA LEU A 71 -2.43 -3.82 0.01
C LEU A 71 -3.67 -4.58 0.51
N GLU A 72 -4.82 -3.92 0.47
CA GLU A 72 -6.10 -4.47 0.92
C GLU A 72 -6.59 -5.59 0.00
N GLU A 73 -6.45 -5.42 -1.31
CA GLU A 73 -6.79 -6.44 -2.30
C GLU A 73 -5.98 -7.73 -2.10
N PHE A 74 -4.67 -7.62 -1.88
CA PHE A 74 -3.82 -8.77 -1.61
C PHE A 74 -4.25 -9.49 -0.32
N HIS A 75 -4.49 -8.75 0.76
CA HIS A 75 -4.89 -9.36 2.03
C HIS A 75 -6.28 -10.00 1.98
N GLY A 76 -7.22 -9.36 1.28
CA GLY A 76 -8.56 -9.91 1.04
C GLY A 76 -8.52 -11.25 0.30
N ARG A 77 -7.65 -11.37 -0.71
CA ARG A 77 -7.43 -12.63 -1.46
C ARG A 77 -6.81 -13.73 -0.60
N GLU A 78 -5.81 -13.41 0.23
CA GLU A 78 -5.22 -14.38 1.17
C GLU A 78 -6.26 -14.88 2.19
N SER A 79 -7.11 -13.99 2.70
CA SER A 79 -8.15 -14.33 3.67
C SER A 79 -9.23 -15.22 3.06
N ALA A 80 -9.65 -14.94 1.83
CA ALA A 80 -10.61 -15.76 1.09
C ALA A 80 -10.05 -17.15 0.75
N SER A 81 -8.78 -17.21 0.30
CA SER A 81 -8.10 -18.48 -0.05
C SER A 81 -7.89 -19.38 1.17
N SER A 82 -7.65 -18.78 2.34
CA SER A 82 -7.50 -19.51 3.62
C SER A 82 -8.83 -20.09 4.12
N SER A 83 -9.97 -19.48 3.74
CA SER A 83 -11.31 -19.91 4.15
C SER A 83 -11.86 -21.09 3.31
N SER A 84 -11.37 -21.27 2.08
CA SER A 84 -11.88 -22.29 1.16
C SER A 84 -11.29 -23.70 1.33
N THR A 85 -10.38 -23.93 2.28
CA THR A 85 -9.66 -25.22 2.42
C THR A 85 -10.18 -26.09 3.58
N VAL A 86 -11.22 -25.68 4.32
CA VAL A 86 -11.72 -26.41 5.52
C VAL A 86 -13.01 -27.21 5.23
N GLY A 87 -13.37 -27.43 3.97
CA GLY A 87 -14.71 -27.93 3.59
C GLY A 87 -14.78 -29.24 2.82
N GLN A 88 -13.72 -30.06 2.75
CA GLN A 88 -13.77 -31.25 1.89
C GLN A 88 -12.99 -32.46 2.43
N GLU A 89 -13.22 -32.83 3.69
CA GLU A 89 -12.92 -34.18 4.16
C GLU A 89 -14.06 -34.65 5.07
N SER A 90 -14.89 -35.57 4.55
CA SER A 90 -15.70 -36.58 5.25
C SER A 90 -17.10 -36.66 4.65
N SER A 91 -17.26 -37.51 3.65
CA SER A 91 -18.44 -38.38 3.49
C SER A 91 -18.16 -39.38 2.38
N GLU A 92 -17.27 -40.34 2.65
CA GLU A 92 -17.38 -41.65 2.02
C GLU A 92 -16.88 -42.68 3.03
N SER A 93 -17.82 -43.34 3.68
CA SER A 93 -17.61 -44.60 4.38
C SER A 93 -18.89 -45.41 4.19
N LEU A 94 -18.76 -46.36 3.26
CA LEU A 94 -19.46 -47.65 3.08
C LEU A 94 -20.88 -47.80 3.64
#